data_AF-A0A1N6KLV3-F1
#
_entry.id   AF-A0A1N6KLV3-F1
#
_cell.length_a   1.000
_cell.length_b   1.000
_cell.length_c   1.000
_cell.angle_alpha   90.00
_cell.angle_beta   90.00
_cell.angle_gamma   90.00
#
_symmetry.space_group_name_H-M   'P 1'
#
loop_
_entity.id
_entity.type
_entity.pdbx_description
1 polymer ?
#
loop_
_entity_poly.entity_id
_entity_poly.type
_entity_poly.pdbx_seq_one_letter_code
_entity_poly.pdbx_strand_id
1 'polypeptide(L)'
;MEGSADHIDALLRSGARRLTGHQRRLFQAEVTTKLCHGSARLAERRFGWGRDTIEKGLHESQQGVRCLENFAARGRRRSEEKDPRLAALIRAVVEPHTYADPGLQSSRRYTNLSAAEVRQALIDQGYPKAELPSERTMRDILNRMNYRLKRIQKGKPLKKTEETDAIFAHVQEVHDEVRGDPEVLEISMDTKAKVSLGDYVRGGKNPDRRAGRGGQGLGS
;
A
#
# COMPACT_ATOMS: atom_id res chain seq x y z
N MET A 1 52.69 -35.10 22.13
CA MET A 1 52.57 -34.04 21.10
C MET A 1 51.13 -33.75 20.67
N GLU A 2 50.17 -34.64 20.90
CA GLU A 2 48.76 -34.46 20.47
C GLU A 2 48.05 -33.25 21.11
N GLY A 3 48.27 -32.97 22.40
CA GLY A 3 47.60 -31.86 23.09
C GLY A 3 47.89 -30.44 22.56
N SER A 4 49.01 -30.24 21.84
CA SER A 4 49.33 -28.94 21.23
C SER A 4 48.57 -28.71 19.92
N ALA A 5 48.37 -29.76 19.11
CA ALA A 5 47.61 -29.70 17.87
C ALA A 5 46.13 -29.44 18.15
N ASP A 6 45.57 -30.08 19.18
CA ASP A 6 44.18 -29.88 19.58
C ASP A 6 43.90 -28.44 20.03
N HIS A 7 44.84 -27.82 20.75
CA HIS A 7 44.72 -26.42 21.17
C HIS A 7 44.73 -25.45 19.97
N ILE A 8 45.61 -25.70 18.99
CA ILE A 8 45.65 -24.92 17.74
C ILE A 8 44.35 -25.09 16.96
N ASP A 9 43.85 -26.31 16.82
CA ASP A 9 42.61 -26.59 16.11
C ASP A 9 41.41 -25.90 16.79
N ALA A 10 41.38 -25.86 18.12
CA ALA A 10 40.37 -25.13 18.89
C ALA A 10 40.43 -23.62 18.63
N LEU A 11 41.64 -23.03 18.61
CA LEU A 11 41.83 -21.61 18.29
C LEU A 11 41.41 -21.28 16.86
N LEU A 12 41.76 -22.11 15.87
CA LEU A 12 41.35 -21.93 14.47
C LEU A 12 39.83 -22.03 14.30
N ARG A 13 39.18 -22.98 14.98
CA ARG A 13 37.71 -23.09 15.02
C ARG A 13 37.09 -21.84 15.64
N SER A 14 37.67 -21.32 16.73
CA SER A 14 37.22 -20.08 17.39
C SER A 14 37.37 -18.86 16.48
N GLY A 15 38.52 -18.72 15.81
CA GLY A 15 38.78 -17.65 14.84
C GLY A 15 37.78 -17.67 13.68
N ALA A 16 37.54 -18.84 13.08
CA ALA A 16 36.56 -18.99 12.01
C ALA A 16 35.13 -18.59 12.45
N ARG A 17 34.75 -18.85 13.71
CA ARG A 17 33.42 -18.47 14.23
C ARG A 17 33.23 -16.96 14.40
N ARG A 18 34.32 -16.21 14.56
CA ARG A 18 34.28 -14.73 14.70
C ARG A 18 34.15 -14.02 13.36
N LEU A 19 34.43 -14.72 12.25
CA LEU A 19 34.31 -14.19 10.89
C LEU A 19 32.93 -14.53 10.30
N THR A 20 32.46 -13.73 9.35
CA THR A 20 31.18 -13.94 8.66
C THR A 20 31.32 -13.93 7.14
N GLY A 21 30.40 -14.62 6.46
CA GLY A 21 30.30 -14.62 5.00
C GLY A 21 31.61 -14.97 4.28
N HIS A 22 32.03 -14.10 3.36
CA HIS A 22 33.21 -14.28 2.51
C HIS A 22 34.52 -14.32 3.31
N GLN A 23 34.69 -13.47 4.33
CA GLN A 23 35.91 -13.45 5.14
C GLN A 23 36.13 -14.77 5.87
N ARG A 24 35.05 -15.38 6.37
CA ARG A 24 35.10 -16.71 6.99
C ARG A 24 35.53 -17.78 5.99
N ARG A 25 35.01 -17.74 4.76
CA ARG A 25 35.39 -18.70 3.71
C ARG A 25 36.85 -18.60 3.32
N LEU A 26 37.36 -17.38 3.12
CA LEU A 26 38.78 -17.15 2.80
C LEU A 26 39.69 -17.67 3.90
N PHE A 27 39.39 -17.35 5.16
CA PHE A 27 40.16 -17.84 6.29
C PHE A 27 40.17 -19.38 6.35
N GLN A 28 39.01 -20.02 6.20
CA GLN A 28 38.91 -21.48 6.19
C GLN A 28 39.66 -22.10 5.01
N ALA A 29 39.64 -21.48 3.84
CA ALA A 29 40.38 -21.93 2.66
C ALA A 29 41.89 -21.82 2.84
N GLU A 30 42.38 -20.72 3.42
CA GLU A 30 43.79 -20.53 3.74
C GLU A 30 44.28 -21.61 4.73
N VAL A 31 43.54 -21.81 5.82
CA VAL A 31 43.83 -22.85 6.82
C VAL A 31 43.79 -24.24 6.19
N THR A 32 42.80 -24.53 5.34
CA THR A 32 42.68 -25.83 4.65
C THR A 32 43.85 -26.05 3.68
N THR A 33 44.30 -25.00 2.99
CA THR A 33 45.46 -25.08 2.08
C THR A 33 46.73 -25.43 2.85
N LYS A 34 46.96 -24.78 4.01
CA LYS A 34 48.16 -24.99 4.82
C LYS A 34 48.16 -26.29 5.63
N LEU A 35 47.03 -26.68 6.20
CA LEU A 35 46.95 -27.77 7.20
C LEU A 35 46.23 -29.03 6.70
N CYS A 36 45.57 -28.96 5.54
CA CYS A 36 44.78 -30.06 4.98
C CYS A 36 45.06 -30.28 3.48
N HIS A 37 46.17 -29.72 2.94
CA HIS A 37 46.57 -29.87 1.54
C HIS A 37 45.47 -29.46 0.52
N GLY A 38 44.62 -28.50 0.89
CA GLY A 38 43.48 -28.10 0.04
C GLY A 38 42.32 -29.11 0.02
N SER A 39 42.34 -30.15 0.86
CA SER A 39 41.27 -31.16 0.90
C SER A 39 40.13 -30.73 1.82
N ALA A 40 38.97 -30.42 1.23
CA ALA A 40 37.75 -30.11 1.96
C ALA A 40 37.29 -31.27 2.87
N ARG A 41 37.53 -32.52 2.47
CA ARG A 41 37.20 -33.72 3.26
C ARG A 41 38.07 -33.83 4.52
N LEU A 42 39.35 -33.49 4.44
CA LEU A 42 40.23 -33.48 5.61
C LEU A 42 39.87 -32.33 6.56
N ALA A 43 39.55 -31.15 6.02
CA ALA A 43 39.12 -30.01 6.84
C ALA A 43 37.76 -30.24 7.53
N GLU A 44 36.83 -30.95 6.89
CA GLU A 44 35.59 -31.40 7.54
C GLU A 44 35.89 -32.32 8.72
N ARG A 45 36.74 -33.35 8.53
CA ARG A 45 37.09 -34.28 9.62
C ARG A 45 37.84 -33.59 10.76
N ARG A 46 38.80 -32.73 10.44
CA ARG A 46 39.69 -32.08 11.42
C ARG A 46 39.05 -30.90 12.13
N PHE A 47 38.25 -30.10 11.44
CA PHE A 47 37.69 -28.84 11.98
C PHE A 47 36.16 -28.81 12.06
N GLY A 48 35.45 -29.78 11.47
CA GLY A 48 33.98 -29.80 11.39
C GLY A 48 33.42 -28.72 10.47
N TRP A 49 34.20 -28.26 9.48
CA TRP A 49 33.76 -27.24 8.53
C TRP A 49 33.06 -27.87 7.32
N GLY A 50 32.01 -27.21 6.80
CA GLY A 50 31.24 -27.72 5.67
C GLY A 50 32.05 -27.75 4.37
N ARG A 51 31.99 -28.88 3.65
CA ARG A 51 32.74 -29.11 2.42
C ARG A 51 32.48 -28.05 1.34
N ASP A 52 31.22 -27.79 1.00
CA ASP A 52 30.85 -26.79 -0.02
C ASP A 52 31.39 -25.39 0.28
N THR A 53 31.45 -25.03 1.57
CA THR A 53 31.97 -23.73 2.02
C THR A 53 33.47 -23.63 1.81
N ILE A 54 34.19 -24.71 2.08
CA ILE A 54 35.65 -24.81 1.89
C ILE A 54 35.98 -24.88 0.40
N GLU A 55 35.30 -25.71 -0.38
CA GLU A 55 35.50 -25.82 -1.83
C GLU A 55 35.27 -24.47 -2.53
N LYS A 56 34.18 -23.77 -2.16
CA LYS A 56 33.93 -22.41 -2.63
C LYS A 56 35.06 -21.45 -2.24
N GLY A 57 35.51 -21.49 -0.99
CA GLY A 57 36.61 -20.64 -0.52
C GLY A 57 37.94 -20.94 -1.20
N LEU A 58 38.26 -22.21 -1.45
CA LEU A 58 39.46 -22.64 -2.18
C LEU A 58 39.43 -22.17 -3.63
N HIS A 59 38.28 -22.31 -4.30
CA HIS A 59 38.09 -21.77 -5.65
C HIS A 59 38.23 -20.25 -5.68
N GLU A 60 37.56 -19.53 -4.76
CA GLU A 60 37.69 -18.07 -4.60
C GLU A 60 39.16 -17.64 -4.41
N SER A 61 39.90 -18.37 -3.55
CA SER A 61 41.31 -18.10 -3.25
C SER A 61 42.25 -18.41 -4.42
N GLN A 62 42.01 -19.49 -5.17
CA GLN A 62 42.87 -19.90 -6.30
C GLN A 62 42.70 -18.97 -7.51
N GLN A 63 41.47 -18.52 -7.76
CA GLN A 63 41.14 -17.68 -8.91
C GLN A 63 41.23 -16.18 -8.60
N GLY A 64 41.42 -15.79 -7.34
CA GLY A 64 41.47 -14.38 -6.92
C GLY A 64 40.13 -13.66 -7.07
N VAL A 65 39.01 -14.39 -7.08
CA VAL A 65 37.66 -13.83 -7.28
C VAL A 65 36.77 -14.08 -6.07
N ARG A 66 35.87 -13.13 -5.78
CA ARG A 66 34.80 -13.32 -4.80
C ARG A 66 33.53 -13.78 -5.48
N CYS A 67 33.02 -14.96 -5.12
CA CYS A 67 31.70 -15.39 -5.58
C CYS A 67 30.63 -14.63 -4.80
N LEU A 68 29.94 -13.72 -5.49
CA LEU A 68 28.83 -12.96 -4.92
C LEU A 68 27.56 -13.81 -4.88
N GLU A 69 26.82 -13.68 -3.77
CA GLU A 69 25.51 -14.32 -3.64
C GLU A 69 24.47 -13.48 -4.38
N ASN A 70 23.70 -14.10 -5.29
CA ASN A 70 22.60 -13.43 -5.97
C ASN A 70 21.28 -13.63 -5.21
N PHE A 71 21.19 -13.07 -4.00
CA PHE A 71 19.97 -13.16 -3.19
C PHE A 71 18.77 -12.50 -3.89
N ALA A 72 19.00 -11.45 -4.68
CA ALA A 72 17.95 -10.73 -5.40
C ALA A 72 17.27 -11.60 -6.49
N ALA A 73 17.98 -12.56 -7.06
CA ALA A 73 17.39 -13.54 -7.99
C ALA A 73 16.63 -14.67 -7.28
N ARG A 74 16.72 -14.78 -5.95
CA ARG A 74 15.97 -15.78 -5.18
C ARG A 74 14.57 -15.26 -4.87
N GLY A 75 13.59 -16.16 -4.89
CA GLY A 75 12.21 -15.88 -4.50
C GLY A 75 11.20 -15.84 -5.65
N ARG A 76 9.93 -15.68 -5.30
CA ARG A 76 8.83 -15.63 -6.27
C ARG A 76 8.84 -14.27 -6.98
N ARG A 77 9.05 -14.29 -8.30
CA ARG A 77 8.90 -13.08 -9.14
C ARG A 77 7.52 -12.45 -8.94
N ARG A 78 7.45 -11.12 -9.02
CA ARG A 78 6.20 -10.39 -8.80
C ARG A 78 5.19 -10.70 -9.91
N SER A 79 3.90 -10.65 -9.61
CA SER A 79 2.87 -11.03 -10.58
C SER A 79 2.91 -10.14 -11.83
N GLU A 80 3.13 -8.84 -11.64
CA GLU A 80 3.26 -7.85 -12.71
C GLU A 80 4.56 -7.98 -13.54
N GLU A 81 5.58 -8.67 -13.00
CA GLU A 81 6.81 -8.98 -13.74
C GLU A 81 6.67 -10.29 -14.53
N LYS A 82 5.89 -11.24 -13.99
CA LYS A 82 5.59 -12.52 -14.65
C LYS A 82 4.64 -12.34 -15.83
N ASP A 83 3.64 -11.48 -15.68
CA ASP A 83 2.70 -11.15 -16.74
C ASP A 83 2.67 -9.63 -17.00
N PRO A 84 3.44 -9.15 -17.99
CA PRO A 84 3.40 -7.76 -18.43
C PRO A 84 2.02 -7.32 -18.94
N ARG A 85 1.16 -8.24 -19.41
CA ARG A 85 -0.18 -7.91 -19.91
C ARG A 85 -1.10 -7.53 -18.76
N LEU A 86 -1.08 -8.28 -17.66
CA LEU A 86 -1.76 -7.90 -16.42
C LEU A 86 -1.35 -6.49 -15.98
N ALA A 87 -0.06 -6.16 -16.04
CA ALA A 87 0.44 -4.84 -15.69
C ALA A 87 -0.10 -3.72 -16.60
N ALA A 88 -0.25 -3.99 -17.90
CA ALA A 88 -0.83 -3.05 -18.85
C ALA A 88 -2.33 -2.83 -18.60
N LEU A 89 -3.06 -3.90 -18.28
CA LEU A 89 -4.49 -3.83 -18.01
C LEU A 89 -4.82 -3.11 -16.71
N ILE A 90 -4.04 -3.36 -15.66
CA ILE A 90 -4.16 -2.59 -14.41
C ILE A 90 -3.98 -1.10 -14.70
N ARG A 91 -2.99 -0.72 -15.53
CA ARG A 91 -2.80 0.69 -15.93
C ARG A 91 -3.99 1.21 -16.72
N ALA A 92 -4.50 0.45 -17.69
CA ALA A 92 -5.65 0.86 -18.49
C ALA A 92 -6.92 1.11 -17.64
N VAL A 93 -7.12 0.31 -16.57
CA VAL A 93 -8.22 0.49 -15.62
C VAL A 93 -8.01 1.70 -14.71
N VAL A 94 -6.78 1.93 -14.22
CA VAL A 94 -6.49 2.90 -13.16
C VAL A 94 -6.17 4.30 -13.68
N GLU A 95 -5.45 4.41 -14.80
CA GLU A 95 -5.00 5.71 -15.35
C GLU A 95 -6.15 6.70 -15.62
N PRO A 96 -7.31 6.32 -16.18
CA PRO A 96 -8.44 7.23 -16.36
C PRO A 96 -9.01 7.79 -15.05
N HIS A 97 -8.69 7.17 -13.92
CA HIS A 97 -9.21 7.52 -12.59
C HIS A 97 -8.07 7.93 -11.65
N THR A 98 -7.02 8.49 -12.24
CA THR A 98 -5.82 8.92 -11.57
C THR A 98 -5.69 10.44 -11.58
N TYR A 99 -5.26 10.99 -10.45
CA TYR A 99 -5.03 12.41 -10.22
C TYR A 99 -3.60 12.64 -9.76
N ALA A 100 -3.00 13.74 -10.20
CA ALA A 100 -1.72 14.18 -9.67
C ALA A 100 -1.86 14.57 -8.18
N ASP A 101 -0.73 14.62 -7.50
CA ASP A 101 -0.66 15.20 -6.16
C ASP A 101 -1.23 16.63 -6.17
N PRO A 102 -2.25 16.96 -5.34
CA PRO A 102 -2.85 18.30 -5.34
C PRO A 102 -1.85 19.42 -5.07
N GLY A 103 -0.80 19.15 -4.29
CA GLY A 103 0.26 20.12 -4.04
C GLY A 103 1.33 20.18 -5.13
N LEU A 104 1.29 19.27 -6.12
CA LEU A 104 2.32 19.04 -7.14
C LEU A 104 3.75 18.89 -6.56
N GLN A 105 3.85 18.52 -5.28
CA GLN A 105 5.12 18.35 -4.57
C GLN A 105 5.74 16.96 -4.79
N SER A 106 4.94 16.00 -5.27
CA SER A 106 5.39 14.63 -5.49
C SER A 106 4.87 14.07 -6.82
N SER A 107 5.60 13.10 -7.36
CA SER A 107 5.19 12.31 -8.53
C SER A 107 4.12 11.27 -8.20
N ARG A 108 3.50 11.33 -7.02
CA ARG A 108 2.50 10.35 -6.57
C ARG A 108 1.23 10.51 -7.37
N ARG A 109 0.65 9.36 -7.73
CA ARG A 109 -0.60 9.25 -8.45
C ARG A 109 -1.68 8.77 -7.52
N TYR A 110 -2.72 9.57 -7.33
CA TYR A 110 -3.85 9.23 -6.49
C TYR A 110 -4.99 8.65 -7.33
N THR A 111 -5.52 7.51 -6.91
CA THR A 111 -6.69 6.91 -7.54
C THR A 111 -7.83 6.80 -6.54
N ASN A 112 -9.06 6.92 -7.03
CA ASN A 112 -10.27 6.66 -6.24
C ASN A 112 -10.66 5.16 -6.24
N LEU A 113 -10.02 4.33 -7.06
CA LEU A 113 -10.27 2.89 -7.14
C LEU A 113 -9.49 2.13 -6.07
N SER A 114 -10.21 1.37 -5.26
CA SER A 114 -9.64 0.39 -4.35
C SER A 114 -9.11 -0.84 -5.11
N ALA A 115 -8.23 -1.60 -4.47
CA ALA A 115 -7.70 -2.83 -5.04
C ALA A 115 -8.80 -3.87 -5.36
N ALA A 116 -9.90 -3.88 -4.58
CA ALA A 116 -11.05 -4.74 -4.84
C ALA A 116 -11.80 -4.30 -6.10
N GLU A 117 -12.02 -2.99 -6.26
CA GLU A 117 -12.69 -2.43 -7.44
C GLU A 117 -11.85 -2.60 -8.70
N VAL A 118 -10.53 -2.40 -8.64
CA VAL A 118 -9.64 -2.70 -9.78
C VAL A 118 -9.72 -4.18 -10.16
N ARG A 119 -9.71 -5.07 -9.17
CA ARG A 119 -9.83 -6.51 -9.42
C ARG A 119 -11.18 -6.86 -10.04
N GLN A 120 -12.27 -6.24 -9.60
CA GLN A 120 -13.59 -6.46 -10.17
C GLN A 120 -13.68 -5.92 -11.60
N ALA A 121 -13.17 -4.71 -11.86
CA ALA A 121 -13.14 -4.12 -13.20
C ALA A 121 -12.37 -4.99 -14.21
N LEU A 122 -11.29 -5.66 -13.78
CA LEU A 122 -10.59 -6.63 -14.62
C LEU A 122 -11.45 -7.87 -14.92
N ILE A 123 -12.20 -8.39 -13.94
CA ILE A 123 -13.14 -9.50 -14.15
C ILE A 123 -14.22 -9.11 -15.14
N ASP A 124 -14.76 -7.89 -15.02
CA ASP A 124 -15.81 -7.36 -15.89
C ASP A 124 -15.31 -7.17 -17.34
N GLN A 125 -14.00 -6.93 -17.53
CA GLN A 125 -13.32 -6.93 -18.84
C GLN A 125 -13.02 -8.34 -19.39
N GLY A 126 -13.43 -9.40 -18.68
CA GLY A 126 -13.28 -10.79 -19.12
C GLY A 126 -12.03 -11.51 -18.62
N TYR A 127 -11.28 -10.93 -17.67
CA TYR A 127 -10.12 -11.63 -17.10
C TYR A 127 -10.54 -12.76 -16.14
N PRO A 128 -9.94 -13.95 -16.27
CA PRO A 128 -10.30 -15.09 -15.43
C PRO A 128 -9.96 -14.82 -13.96
N LYS A 129 -10.96 -14.97 -13.09
CA LYS A 129 -10.84 -14.74 -11.63
C LYS A 129 -9.72 -15.55 -10.97
N ALA A 130 -9.42 -16.74 -11.51
CA ALA A 130 -8.41 -17.66 -10.99
C ALA A 130 -6.97 -17.19 -11.27
N GLU A 131 -6.75 -16.43 -12.35
CA GLU A 131 -5.43 -15.92 -12.72
C GLU A 131 -5.15 -14.55 -12.08
N LEU A 132 -6.19 -13.86 -11.64
CA LEU A 132 -6.05 -12.58 -10.96
C LEU A 132 -5.42 -12.74 -9.57
N PRO A 133 -4.46 -11.88 -9.20
CA PRO A 133 -3.94 -11.82 -7.85
C PRO A 133 -5.05 -11.59 -6.81
N SER A 134 -4.78 -11.99 -5.57
CA SER A 134 -5.65 -11.64 -4.44
C SER A 134 -5.72 -10.12 -4.27
N GLU A 135 -6.75 -9.62 -3.58
CA GLU A 135 -6.91 -8.18 -3.33
C GLU A 135 -5.67 -7.58 -2.63
N ARG A 136 -5.07 -8.29 -1.68
CA ARG A 136 -3.86 -7.83 -0.99
C ARG A 136 -2.68 -7.70 -1.96
N THR A 137 -2.47 -8.70 -2.81
CA THR A 137 -1.43 -8.63 -3.84
C THR A 137 -1.71 -7.53 -4.84
N MET A 138 -2.97 -7.31 -5.24
CA MET A 138 -3.38 -6.22 -6.12
C MET A 138 -3.04 -4.85 -5.50
N ARG A 139 -3.31 -4.65 -4.20
CA ARG A 139 -2.89 -3.45 -3.47
C ARG A 139 -1.38 -3.24 -3.52
N ASP A 140 -0.60 -4.29 -3.33
CA ASP A 140 0.86 -4.19 -3.40
C ASP A 140 1.35 -3.86 -4.82
N ILE A 141 0.72 -4.42 -5.85
CA ILE A 141 1.01 -4.10 -7.26
C ILE A 141 0.75 -2.61 -7.52
N LEU A 142 -0.44 -2.12 -7.16
CA LEU A 142 -0.81 -0.70 -7.31
C LEU A 142 0.19 0.20 -6.59
N ASN A 143 0.59 -0.18 -5.37
CA ASN A 143 1.57 0.58 -4.59
C ASN A 143 2.94 0.66 -5.28
N ARG A 144 3.41 -0.45 -5.87
CA ARG A 144 4.68 -0.51 -6.61
C ARG A 144 4.62 0.25 -7.94
N MET A 145 3.45 0.29 -8.58
CA MET A 145 3.18 1.13 -9.76
C MET A 145 2.97 2.62 -9.42
N ASN A 146 3.19 3.03 -8.17
CA ASN A 146 3.07 4.39 -7.67
C ASN A 146 1.63 4.96 -7.63
N TYR A 147 0.62 4.08 -7.65
CA TYR A 147 -0.77 4.48 -7.37
C TYR A 147 -1.04 4.43 -5.87
N ARG A 148 -1.80 5.39 -5.37
CA ARG A 148 -2.22 5.48 -3.96
C ARG A 148 -3.72 5.72 -3.89
N LEU A 149 -4.42 4.94 -3.07
CA LEU A 149 -5.84 5.15 -2.85
C LEU A 149 -6.05 6.46 -2.09
N LYS A 150 -6.85 7.36 -2.65
CA LYS A 150 -7.35 8.55 -1.98
C LYS A 150 -8.81 8.71 -2.36
N ARG A 151 -9.69 8.65 -1.36
CA ARG A 151 -11.10 8.98 -1.57
C ARG A 151 -11.20 10.46 -1.91
N ILE A 152 -11.85 10.77 -3.03
CA ILE A 152 -12.12 12.15 -3.42
C ILE A 152 -13.12 12.70 -2.39
N GLN A 153 -12.72 13.74 -1.66
CA GLN A 153 -13.67 14.54 -0.91
C GLN A 153 -14.43 15.37 -1.93
N LYS A 154 -15.71 15.05 -2.17
CA LYS A 154 -16.60 15.97 -2.89
C LYS A 154 -16.63 17.27 -2.09
N GLY A 155 -16.55 18.41 -2.79
CA GLY A 155 -16.37 19.73 -2.17
C GLY A 155 -17.30 19.92 -0.98
N LYS A 156 -16.77 20.45 0.13
CA LYS A 156 -17.60 20.80 1.30
C LYS A 156 -18.47 21.99 0.90
N PRO A 157 -19.80 21.84 0.77
CA PRO A 157 -20.66 22.97 0.47
C PRO A 157 -20.56 23.99 1.60
N LEU A 158 -20.44 25.27 1.26
CA LEU A 158 -20.57 26.33 2.26
C LEU A 158 -22.03 26.37 2.73
N LYS A 159 -22.25 26.28 4.04
CA LYS A 159 -23.60 26.33 4.62
C LYS A 159 -24.26 27.71 4.44
N LYS A 160 -23.45 28.76 4.30
CA LYS A 160 -23.87 30.16 4.14
C LYS A 160 -22.84 30.88 3.26
N THR A 161 -23.29 31.65 2.27
CA THR A 161 -22.46 32.56 1.47
C THR A 161 -22.46 33.96 2.09
N GLU A 162 -21.49 34.80 1.75
CA GLU A 162 -21.41 36.18 2.27
C GLU A 162 -22.67 37.00 1.96
N GLU A 163 -23.29 36.75 0.80
CA GLU A 163 -24.49 37.45 0.32
C GLU A 163 -25.80 36.92 0.93
N THR A 164 -25.77 35.80 1.65
CA THR A 164 -27.00 35.13 2.12
C THR A 164 -27.88 36.07 2.97
N ASP A 165 -27.28 36.82 3.90
CA ASP A 165 -28.04 37.74 4.77
C ASP A 165 -28.59 38.93 3.99
N ALA A 166 -27.84 39.44 3.01
CA ALA A 166 -28.28 40.55 2.16
C ALA A 166 -29.48 40.15 1.30
N ILE A 167 -29.48 38.93 0.75
CA ILE A 167 -30.60 38.40 -0.03
C ILE A 167 -31.87 38.32 0.85
N PHE A 168 -31.77 37.76 2.05
CA PHE A 168 -32.93 37.66 2.94
C PHE A 168 -33.41 39.03 3.46
N ALA A 169 -32.51 39.97 3.71
CA ALA A 169 -32.89 41.34 4.08
C ALA A 169 -33.65 42.05 2.95
N HIS A 170 -33.20 41.91 1.71
CA HIS A 170 -33.88 42.51 0.57
C HIS A 170 -35.24 41.86 0.27
N VAL A 171 -35.35 40.53 0.40
CA VAL A 171 -36.64 39.84 0.29
C VAL A 171 -37.62 40.35 1.36
N GLN A 172 -37.15 40.56 2.59
CA GLN A 172 -37.98 41.10 3.67
C GLN A 172 -38.44 42.55 3.39
N GLU A 173 -37.54 43.39 2.88
CA GLU A 173 -37.86 44.77 2.47
C GLU A 173 -38.96 44.80 1.40
N VAL A 174 -38.79 44.02 0.32
CA VAL A 174 -39.78 43.89 -0.74
C VAL A 174 -41.12 43.37 -0.19
N HIS A 175 -41.11 42.41 0.73
CA HIS A 175 -42.33 41.90 1.37
C HIS A 175 -43.05 42.97 2.21
N ASP A 176 -42.29 43.82 2.90
CA ASP A 176 -42.86 44.87 3.74
C ASP A 176 -43.46 46.01 2.87
N GLU A 177 -42.90 46.30 1.70
CA GLU A 177 -43.41 47.31 0.75
C GLU A 177 -44.77 46.92 0.14
N VAL A 178 -44.94 45.65 -0.24
CA VAL A 178 -46.17 45.16 -0.86
C VAL A 178 -47.20 44.66 0.16
N ARG A 179 -46.90 44.76 1.46
CA ARG A 179 -47.77 44.25 2.53
C ARG A 179 -49.09 45.04 2.57
N GLY A 180 -50.16 44.40 2.12
CA GLY A 180 -51.52 44.94 2.18
C GLY A 180 -52.01 45.57 0.87
N ASP A 181 -51.23 45.47 -0.21
CA ASP A 181 -51.67 45.85 -1.55
C ASP A 181 -52.58 44.74 -2.14
N PRO A 182 -53.87 45.02 -2.43
CA PRO A 182 -54.77 44.03 -3.00
C PRO A 182 -54.48 43.67 -4.47
N GLU A 183 -53.62 44.43 -5.17
CA GLU A 183 -53.22 44.14 -6.56
C GLU A 183 -52.01 43.19 -6.65
N VAL A 184 -51.30 42.96 -5.53
CA VAL A 184 -50.08 42.14 -5.50
C VAL A 184 -50.33 40.81 -4.80
N LEU A 185 -50.02 39.71 -5.48
CA LEU A 185 -50.11 38.35 -4.95
C LEU A 185 -48.71 37.83 -4.58
N GLU A 186 -48.50 37.51 -3.31
CA GLU A 186 -47.30 36.80 -2.84
C GLU A 186 -47.47 35.29 -3.13
N ILE A 187 -46.60 34.73 -3.97
CA ILE A 187 -46.57 33.29 -4.25
C ILE A 187 -45.31 32.71 -3.59
N SER A 188 -45.49 32.04 -2.44
CA SER A 188 -44.43 31.25 -1.83
C SER A 188 -44.47 29.82 -2.33
N MET A 189 -43.37 29.36 -2.92
CA MET A 189 -43.24 27.99 -3.42
C MET A 189 -42.05 27.31 -2.73
N ASP A 190 -42.31 26.54 -1.67
CA ASP A 190 -41.31 25.66 -1.05
C ASP A 190 -41.31 24.30 -1.75
N THR A 191 -40.43 24.13 -2.73
CA THR A 191 -40.19 22.80 -3.32
C THR A 191 -39.37 21.96 -2.34
N LYS A 192 -40.01 21.48 -1.28
CA LYS A 192 -39.34 20.68 -0.25
C LYS A 192 -39.14 19.24 -0.71
N ALA A 193 -38.16 19.03 -1.58
CA ALA A 193 -37.42 17.78 -1.61
C ALA A 193 -36.11 18.03 -0.86
N LYS A 194 -35.99 17.52 0.38
CA LYS A 194 -34.72 17.55 1.11
C LYS A 194 -33.72 16.62 0.42
N VAL A 195 -33.04 17.10 -0.60
CA VAL A 195 -31.90 16.40 -1.19
C VAL A 195 -30.71 16.64 -0.28
N SER A 196 -30.30 15.60 0.44
CA SER A 196 -29.13 15.68 1.30
C SER A 196 -27.87 15.64 0.42
N LEU A 197 -27.09 16.72 0.43
CA LEU A 197 -25.87 16.87 -0.36
C LEU A 197 -24.63 16.61 0.51
N GLY A 198 -23.76 15.71 0.06
CA GLY A 198 -22.46 15.46 0.70
C GLY A 198 -22.54 14.94 2.14
N ASP A 199 -21.69 15.47 3.01
CA ASP A 199 -21.55 15.05 4.42
C ASP A 199 -22.78 15.38 5.31
N TYR A 200 -23.78 16.09 4.78
CA TYR A 200 -25.01 16.45 5.51
C TYR A 200 -26.10 15.37 5.45
N VAL A 201 -25.83 14.23 4.82
CA VAL A 201 -26.69 13.04 4.88
C VAL A 201 -26.65 12.51 6.32
N ARG A 202 -27.64 12.87 7.13
CA ARG A 202 -27.83 12.22 8.44
C ARG A 202 -28.21 10.77 8.18
N GLY A 203 -27.29 9.84 8.43
CA GLY A 203 -27.55 8.39 8.45
C GLY A 203 -28.44 7.95 9.64
N GLY A 204 -29.45 8.75 9.99
CA GLY A 204 -30.38 8.47 11.09
C GLY A 204 -31.56 7.64 10.59
N LYS A 205 -31.86 6.54 11.30
CA LYS A 205 -33.10 5.79 11.10
C LYS A 205 -34.31 6.69 11.41
N ASN A 206 -35.28 6.76 10.51
CA ASN A 206 -36.60 7.33 10.78
C ASN A 206 -37.28 6.51 11.89
N PRO A 207 -37.75 7.13 12.99
CA PRO A 207 -38.63 6.45 13.92
C PRO A 207 -40.06 6.47 13.35
N ASP A 208 -40.33 5.57 12.41
CA ASP A 208 -41.71 5.21 12.10
C ASP A 208 -42.28 4.43 13.28
N ARG A 209 -42.99 5.13 14.17
CA ARG A 209 -43.99 4.52 15.05
C ARG A 209 -45.22 5.41 15.15
N ARG A 210 -46.17 5.17 14.24
CA ARG A 210 -47.59 5.37 14.54
C ARG A 210 -48.03 4.28 15.52
N ALA A 211 -48.28 4.66 16.77
CA ALA A 211 -49.34 4.10 17.63
C ALA A 211 -49.25 4.75 19.02
N GLY A 212 -50.28 5.49 19.43
CA GLY A 212 -50.44 5.91 20.83
C GLY A 212 -51.09 7.29 20.99
N ARG A 213 -52.29 7.31 21.56
CA ARG A 213 -53.18 8.46 21.78
C ARG A 213 -52.60 9.51 22.74
N GLY A 214 -52.94 10.77 22.48
CA GLY A 214 -53.43 11.74 23.46
C GLY A 214 -52.44 12.31 24.49
N GLY A 215 -52.10 13.59 24.32
CA GLY A 215 -51.49 14.41 25.37
C GLY A 215 -51.26 15.84 24.88
N GLN A 216 -51.85 16.82 25.57
CA GLN A 216 -51.78 18.25 25.28
C GLN A 216 -50.33 18.76 25.24
N GLY A 217 -50.08 19.69 24.31
CA GLY A 217 -48.78 20.33 24.16
C GLY A 217 -48.47 21.34 25.25
N LEU A 218 -47.18 21.65 25.36
CA LEU A 218 -46.66 22.93 25.83
C LEU A 218 -45.36 23.18 25.06
N GLY A 219 -45.26 24.35 24.44
CA GLY A 219 -44.03 24.81 23.81
C GLY A 219 -44.30 26.05 22.97
N SER A 220 -43.89 27.20 23.53
CA SER A 220 -43.93 28.56 23.00
C SER A 220 -43.34 28.72 21.60
#